data_AF-A0A954TCY4-F1
#
_entry.id   AF-A0A954TCY4-F1
#
_cell.length_a   1.000
_cell.length_b   1.000
_cell.length_c   1.000
_cell.angle_alpha   90.00
_cell.angle_beta   90.00
_cell.angle_gamma   90.00
#
_symmetry.space_group_name_H-M   'P 1'
#
loop_
_entity.id
_entity.type
_entity.pdbx_description
1 polymer ?
#
loop_
_entity_poly.entity_id
_entity_poly.type
_entity_poly.pdbx_seq_one_letter_code
_entity_poly.pdbx_strand_id
1 'polypeptide(L)'
;MKKFDVAYFTASVDPEETNAKFAKSLELDYPILSDPEKKAAKAFGVLNARGMANRVTIYVDDQGKIAKIENVSKAGEDGANAVKNMLDLKFSEKESSELKKN
;
A
#
# COMPACT_ATOMS: atom_id res chain seq x y z
N MET A 1 7.50 -8.47 -1.66
CA MET A 1 7.60 -7.01 -1.52
C MET A 1 8.88 -6.57 -0.80
N LYS A 2 9.26 -7.20 0.32
CA LYS A 2 10.46 -6.85 1.13
C LYS A 2 11.81 -6.78 0.40
N LYS A 3 11.94 -7.38 -0.79
CA LYS A 3 13.15 -7.29 -1.62
C LYS A 3 13.32 -5.96 -2.35
N PHE A 4 12.26 -5.16 -2.48
CA PHE A 4 12.29 -3.86 -3.12
C PHE A 4 12.68 -2.78 -2.10
N ASP A 5 13.41 -1.78 -2.55
CA ASP A 5 13.72 -0.60 -1.75
C ASP A 5 12.55 0.38 -1.81
N VAL A 6 11.47 0.00 -1.13
CA VAL A 6 10.21 0.75 -1.09
C VAL A 6 9.67 0.82 0.33
N ALA A 7 9.12 1.97 0.69
CA ALA A 7 8.17 2.04 1.79
C ALA A 7 6.83 1.46 1.31
N TYR A 8 6.23 0.58 2.10
CA TYR A 8 4.88 0.10 1.87
C TYR A 8 4.04 0.25 3.13
N PHE A 9 2.79 0.62 2.93
CA PHE A 9 1.78 0.79 3.96
C PHE A 9 0.43 0.51 3.34
N THR A 10 -0.54 0.13 4.17
CA THR A 10 -1.94 0.13 3.75
C THR A 10 -2.60 1.43 4.19
N ALA A 11 -3.75 1.76 3.62
CA ALA A 11 -4.50 2.96 3.97
C ALA A 11 -5.99 2.66 4.01
N SER A 12 -6.70 3.25 4.96
CA SER A 12 -8.16 3.16 5.06
C SER A 12 -8.77 4.52 5.44
N VAL A 13 -10.09 4.65 5.27
CA VAL A 13 -10.85 5.80 5.74
C VAL A 13 -11.35 5.64 7.19
N ASP A 14 -10.88 4.59 7.87
CA ASP A 14 -11.24 4.33 9.27
C ASP A 14 -10.42 5.23 10.21
N PRO A 15 -10.94 5.50 11.42
CA PRO A 15 -10.17 6.17 12.47
C PRO A 15 -8.92 5.39 12.88
N GLU A 16 -7.93 6.11 13.42
CA GLU A 16 -6.66 5.55 13.90
C GLU A 16 -6.84 4.40 14.89
N GLU A 17 -7.79 4.51 15.82
CA GLU A 17 -8.03 3.50 16.85
C GLU A 17 -8.51 2.18 16.24
N THR A 18 -9.37 2.24 15.23
CA THR A 18 -9.88 1.07 14.50
C THR A 18 -8.74 0.38 13.77
N ASN A 19 -7.92 1.15 13.04
CA ASN A 19 -6.77 0.64 12.31
C ASN A 19 -5.71 0.05 13.25
N ALA A 20 -5.45 0.67 14.40
CA ALA A 20 -4.52 0.16 15.40
C ALA A 20 -4.98 -1.18 16.00
N LYS A 21 -6.27 -1.30 16.34
CA LYS A 21 -6.85 -2.58 16.80
C LYS A 21 -6.75 -3.66 15.73
N PHE A 22 -7.04 -3.30 14.47
CA PHE A 22 -6.95 -4.23 13.34
C PHE A 22 -5.52 -4.71 13.10
N ALA A 23 -4.55 -3.79 13.06
CA ALA A 23 -3.13 -4.11 12.91
C ALA A 23 -2.64 -5.05 14.02
N LYS A 24 -3.03 -4.78 15.28
CA LYS A 24 -2.71 -5.65 16.42
C LYS A 24 -3.36 -7.03 16.29
N SER A 25 -4.61 -7.11 15.82
CA SER A 25 -5.33 -8.38 15.68
C SER A 25 -4.74 -9.32 14.63
N LEU A 26 -4.05 -8.76 13.62
CA LEU A 26 -3.40 -9.49 12.54
C LEU A 26 -1.88 -9.56 12.68
N GLU A 27 -1.31 -9.03 13.77
CA GLU A 27 0.14 -8.96 14.01
C GLU A 27 0.90 -8.36 12.82
N LEU A 28 0.36 -7.28 12.24
CA LEU A 28 0.96 -6.66 11.06
C LEU A 28 2.32 -6.04 11.40
N ASP A 29 3.30 -6.26 10.52
CA ASP A 29 4.65 -5.68 10.61
C ASP A 29 4.81 -4.39 9.78
N TYR A 30 3.69 -3.81 9.35
CA TYR A 30 3.64 -2.58 8.56
C TYR A 30 2.51 -1.65 9.04
N PRO A 31 2.65 -0.32 8.86
CA PRO A 31 1.66 0.63 9.31
C PRO A 31 0.41 0.66 8.41
N ILE A 32 -0.71 1.05 9.02
CA ILE A 32 -1.96 1.41 8.33
C ILE A 32 -2.18 2.92 8.47
N LEU A 33 -2.18 3.66 7.36
CA LEU A 33 -2.50 5.08 7.35
C LEU A 33 -4.01 5.28 7.48
N SER A 34 -4.40 6.27 8.30
CA SER A 34 -5.80 6.59 8.58
C SER A 34 -6.20 7.90 7.90
N ASP A 35 -7.26 7.89 7.10
CA ASP A 35 -7.83 9.05 6.40
C ASP A 35 -9.32 9.25 6.76
N PRO A 36 -9.66 9.51 8.04
CA PRO A 36 -11.05 9.66 8.48
C PRO A 36 -11.76 10.85 7.81
N GLU A 37 -11.00 11.88 7.41
CA GLU A 37 -11.51 13.04 6.66
C GLU A 37 -11.69 12.76 5.15
N LYS A 38 -11.22 11.60 4.68
CA LYS A 38 -11.31 11.12 3.29
C LYS A 38 -10.60 12.05 2.30
N LYS A 39 -9.62 12.84 2.76
CA LYS A 39 -8.91 13.84 1.95
C LYS A 39 -8.00 13.16 0.95
N ALA A 40 -7.20 12.20 1.41
CA ALA A 40 -6.30 11.44 0.55
C ALA A 40 -7.10 10.57 -0.42
N ALA A 41 -8.12 9.86 0.06
CA ALA A 41 -8.98 9.01 -0.77
C ALA A 41 -9.66 9.80 -1.91
N LYS A 42 -10.07 11.06 -1.66
CA LYS A 42 -10.58 11.96 -2.70
C LYS A 42 -9.49 12.43 -3.65
N ALA A 43 -8.34 12.85 -3.13
CA ALA A 43 -7.22 13.35 -3.93
C ALA A 43 -6.70 12.31 -4.93
N PHE A 44 -6.62 11.05 -4.51
CA PHE A 44 -6.25 9.93 -5.38
C PHE A 44 -7.39 9.43 -6.29
N GLY A 45 -8.61 9.94 -6.13
CA GLY A 45 -9.77 9.53 -6.93
C GLY A 45 -10.29 8.13 -6.60
N VAL A 46 -10.01 7.62 -5.40
CA VAL A 46 -10.30 6.24 -4.98
C VAL A 46 -11.50 6.13 -4.04
N LEU A 47 -12.06 7.25 -3.58
CA LEU A 47 -13.26 7.26 -2.75
C LEU A 47 -14.51 6.91 -3.59
N ASN A 48 -15.27 5.90 -3.16
CA ASN A 48 -16.50 5.49 -3.84
C ASN A 48 -17.75 6.21 -3.31
N ALA A 49 -18.86 6.04 -4.03
CA ALA A 49 -20.15 6.65 -3.71
C ALA A 49 -20.73 6.25 -2.34
N ARG A 50 -20.27 5.13 -1.76
CA ARG A 50 -20.66 4.69 -0.40
C ARG A 50 -19.79 5.31 0.69
N GLY A 51 -18.84 6.16 0.33
CA GLY A 51 -17.94 6.83 1.26
C GLY A 51 -16.81 5.93 1.78
N MET A 52 -16.50 4.84 1.10
CA MET A 52 -15.39 3.93 1.38
C MET A 52 -14.28 4.12 0.33
N ALA A 53 -13.03 3.86 0.69
CA ALA A 53 -11.97 3.75 -0.30
C ALA A 53 -12.13 2.44 -1.11
N ASN A 54 -11.97 2.52 -2.43
CA ASN A 54 -11.89 1.35 -3.29
C ASN A 54 -10.60 0.56 -3.02
N ARG A 55 -10.64 -0.75 -3.28
CA ARG A 55 -9.47 -1.61 -3.19
C ARG A 55 -8.55 -1.33 -4.37
N VAL A 56 -7.50 -0.58 -4.11
CA VAL A 56 -6.49 -0.21 -5.11
C VAL A 56 -5.09 -0.30 -4.53
N THR A 57 -4.12 -0.52 -5.40
CA THR A 57 -2.69 -0.35 -5.10
C THR A 57 -2.17 0.83 -5.90
N ILE A 58 -1.52 1.78 -5.22
CA ILE A 58 -0.93 2.97 -5.83
C ILE A 58 0.60 2.79 -5.78
N TYR A 59 1.24 2.91 -6.93
CA TYR A 59 2.70 2.85 -7.08
C TYR A 59 3.22 4.26 -7.31
N VAL A 60 4.13 4.71 -6.45
CA VAL A 60 4.72 6.05 -6.50
C VAL A 60 6.23 5.90 -6.68
N ASP A 61 6.81 6.63 -7.64
CA ASP A 61 8.25 6.61 -7.89
C ASP A 61 9.05 7.44 -6.88
N ASP A 62 10.38 7.41 -6.98
CA ASP A 62 11.30 8.14 -6.10
C ASP A 62 11.22 9.68 -6.24
N GLN A 63 10.56 10.17 -7.29
CA GLN A 63 10.26 11.60 -7.50
C GLN A 63 8.87 11.99 -6.95
N GLY A 64 8.15 11.05 -6.31
CA GLY A 64 6.82 11.28 -5.77
C GLY A 64 5.71 11.30 -6.81
N LYS A 65 5.96 10.82 -8.04
CA LYS A 65 4.94 10.74 -9.10
C LYS A 65 4.24 9.39 -9.08
N ILE A 66 2.94 9.40 -9.38
CA ILE A 66 2.15 8.16 -9.51
C ILE A 66 2.59 7.45 -10.80
N ALA A 67 3.25 6.30 -10.64
CA ALA A 67 3.64 5.43 -11.74
C ALA A 67 2.47 4.56 -12.22
N LYS A 68 1.61 4.11 -11.29
CA LYS A 68 0.44 3.28 -11.62
C LYS A 68 -0.61 3.34 -10.50
N ILE A 69 -1.89 3.24 -10.87
CA ILE A 69 -3.00 2.90 -9.96
C ILE A 69 -3.62 1.61 -10.49
N GLU A 70 -3.66 0.57 -9.65
CA GLU A 70 -4.23 -0.73 -10.00
C GLU A 70 -5.46 -1.01 -9.14
N ASN A 71 -6.58 -1.37 -9.78
CA ASN A 71 -7.74 -1.91 -9.08
C ASN A 71 -7.49 -3.38 -8.70
N VAL A 72 -7.78 -3.73 -7.46
CA VAL A 72 -7.68 -5.12 -7.00
C VAL A 72 -9.06 -5.74 -6.91
N SER A 73 -9.34 -6.67 -7.83
CA SER A 73 -10.65 -7.32 -7.96
C SER A 73 -10.84 -8.51 -7.02
N LYS A 74 -9.76 -9.13 -6.53
CA LYS A 74 -9.80 -10.34 -5.68
C LYS A 74 -8.96 -10.16 -4.43
N ALA A 75 -9.56 -10.48 -3.29
CA ALA A 75 -8.87 -10.46 -2.01
C ALA A 75 -7.73 -11.49 -1.99
N GLY A 76 -6.55 -11.10 -1.53
CA GLY A 76 -5.41 -12.00 -1.32
C GLY A 76 -4.45 -12.12 -2.50
N GLU A 77 -4.81 -11.61 -3.68
CA GLU A 77 -3.88 -11.50 -4.82
C GLU A 77 -3.03 -10.22 -4.77
N ASP A 78 -3.36 -9.29 -3.87
CA ASP A 78 -2.74 -7.96 -3.73
C ASP A 78 -1.21 -8.03 -3.66
N GLY A 79 -0.65 -8.89 -2.81
CA GLY A 79 0.80 -8.98 -2.60
C GLY A 79 1.56 -9.55 -3.81
N ALA A 80 0.97 -10.54 -4.49
CA ALA A 80 1.57 -11.13 -5.69
C ALA A 80 1.52 -10.15 -6.88
N ASN A 81 0.38 -9.49 -7.07
CA ASN A 81 0.20 -8.46 -8.09
C ASN A 81 1.14 -7.27 -7.84
N ALA A 82 1.33 -6.88 -6.58
CA ALA A 82 2.30 -5.85 -6.21
C ALA A 82 3.74 -6.20 -6.62
N VAL A 83 4.19 -7.42 -6.36
CA VAL A 83 5.53 -7.87 -6.79
C VAL A 83 5.66 -7.83 -8.31
N LYS A 84 4.67 -8.36 -9.04
CA LYS A 84 4.68 -8.34 -10.50
C LYS A 84 4.76 -6.92 -11.05
N ASN A 85 3.92 -6.01 -10.56
CA ASN A 85 3.89 -4.64 -11.03
C ASN A 85 5.14 -3.86 -10.68
N MET A 86 5.74 -4.07 -9.51
CA MET A 86 7.02 -3.44 -9.17
C MET A 86 8.14 -3.88 -10.11
N LEU A 87 8.15 -5.14 -10.56
CA LEU A 87 9.08 -5.61 -11.60
C LEU A 87 8.79 -4.94 -12.94
N ASP A 88 7.53 -4.92 -13.38
CA ASP A 88 7.12 -4.32 -14.66
C ASP A 88 7.45 -2.81 -14.71
N LEU A 89 7.29 -2.12 -13.58
CA LEU A 89 7.60 -0.69 -13.40
C LEU A 89 9.07 -0.40 -13.08
N LYS A 90 9.90 -1.44 -12.93
CA LYS A 90 11.35 -1.35 -12.65
C LYS A 90 11.69 -0.61 -11.36
N PHE A 91 10.95 -0.87 -10.29
CA PHE A 91 11.30 -0.40 -8.95
C PHE A 91 12.64 -1.00 -8.50
N SER A 92 13.46 -0.20 -7.82
CA SER A 92 14.76 -0.61 -7.30
C SER A 92 14.62 -1.76 -6.30
N GLU A 93 15.50 -2.77 -6.44
CA GLU A 93 15.67 -3.81 -5.42
C GLU A 93 16.69 -3.36 -4.37
N LYS A 94 16.53 -3.83 -3.13
CA LYS A 94 17.51 -3.58 -2.07
C LYS A 94 18.83 -4.22 -2.47
N GLU A 95 19.93 -3.50 -2.35
CA GLU A 95 21.25 -4.08 -2.57
C GLU A 95 21.51 -5.23 -1.58
N SER A 96 22.19 -6.28 -2.05
CA SER A 96 22.40 -7.56 -1.34
C SER A 96 23.22 -7.47 -0.03
N SER A 97 23.56 -6.28 0.45
CA SER A 97 24.31 -6.07 1.70
C SER A 97 23.43 -6.15 2.95
N GLU A 98 22.11 -5.97 2.85
CA GLU A 98 21.19 -6.03 3.99
C GLU A 98 20.59 -7.42 4.26
N LEU A 99 20.65 -8.36 3.30
CA LEU A 99 20.04 -9.69 3.44
C LEU A 99 20.88 -10.69 4.28
N LYS A 100 22.07 -10.29 4.75
CA LYS A 100 23.00 -11.15 5.53
C LYS A 100 23.03 -10.87 7.03
N LYS A 101 22.17 -9.99 7.54
CA LYS A 101 22.02 -9.77 8.98
C LYS A 101 20.63 -10.23 9.39
N ASN A 102 20.49 -11.52 9.67
CA ASN A 102 19.60 -12.13 10.68
C ASN A 102 19.78 -13.64 10.66
#